data_AF-X1P2V7-F1
#
_entry.id   AF-X1P2V7-F1
#
_cell.length_a   1.000
_cell.length_b   1.000
_cell.length_c   1.000
_cell.angle_alpha   90.00
_cell.angle_beta   90.00
_cell.angle_gamma   90.00
#
_symmetry.space_group_name_H-M   'P 1'
#
loop_
_entity.id
_entity.type
_entity.pdbx_description
1 polymer ?
#
loop_
_entity_poly.entity_id
_entity_poly.type
_entity_poly.pdbx_seq_one_letter_code
_entity_poly.pdbx_strand_id
1 'polypeptide(L)' 'REGFPEDPLLKAAKQLLEEHKHISTSYLQRKLRIGYPRAARIMEQLEEGSAKGEA' A
#
# COMPACT_ATOMS: atom_id res chain seq x y z
N ARG A 1 -6.39 -7.04 18.18
CA ARG A 1 -6.47 -6.45 16.82
C ARG A 1 -6.28 -7.59 15.85
N GLU A 2 -7.34 -8.09 15.23
CA GLU A 2 -7.20 -8.97 14.07
C GLU A 2 -6.61 -8.12 12.95
N GLY A 3 -5.29 -8.16 12.80
CA GLY A 3 -4.64 -7.61 11.62
C GLY A 3 -5.09 -8.46 10.45
N PHE A 4 -5.66 -7.81 9.43
CA PHE A 4 -5.87 -8.49 8.15
C PHE A 4 -4.55 -9.14 7.71
N PRO A 5 -4.58 -10.35 7.15
CA PRO A 5 -3.37 -10.97 6.64
C PRO A 5 -2.69 -10.01 5.64
N GLU A 6 -1.37 -9.85 5.79
CA GLU A 6 -0.57 -8.96 4.95
C GLU A 6 -0.83 -9.27 3.47
N ASP A 7 -1.24 -8.27 2.70
CA ASP A 7 -1.56 -8.51 1.29
C ASP A 7 -0.29 -8.97 0.56
N PRO A 8 -0.32 -10.03 -0.26
CA PRO A 8 0.85 -10.48 -1.02
C PRO A 8 1.51 -9.38 -1.88
N LEU A 9 0.72 -8.36 -2.27
CA LEU A 9 1.19 -7.23 -3.07
C LEU A 9 1.68 -6.06 -2.21
N LEU A 10 1.61 -6.13 -0.89
CA LEU A 10 2.06 -5.05 -0.01
C LEU A 10 3.56 -4.78 -0.20
N LYS A 11 4.38 -5.82 -0.37
CA LYS A 11 5.81 -5.66 -0.66
C LYS A 11 6.05 -4.90 -1.97
N ALA A 12 5.31 -5.24 -3.02
CA ALA A 12 5.39 -4.53 -4.29
C ALA A 12 4.91 -3.07 -4.16
N ALA A 13 3.89 -2.83 -3.34
CA ALA A 13 3.38 -1.49 -3.08
C ALA A 13 4.38 -0.63 -2.28
N LYS A 14 5.10 -1.22 -1.31
CA LYS A 14 6.20 -0.56 -0.57
C LYS A 14 7.33 -0.13 -1.53
N GLN A 15 7.72 -1.01 -2.45
CA GLN A 15 8.71 -0.67 -3.47
C GLN A 15 8.25 0.50 -4.35
N LEU A 16 6.97 0.52 -4.76
CA LEU A 16 6.41 1.65 -5.51
C LEU A 16 6.41 2.96 -4.71
N LEU A 17 6.25 2.90 -3.39
CA LEU A 17 6.34 4.08 -2.51
C LEU A 17 7.79 4.58 -2.40
N GLU A 18 8.78 3.69 -2.36
CA GLU A 18 10.20 4.06 -2.37
C GLU A 18 10.62 4.69 -3.71
N GLU A 19 10.11 4.16 -4.82
CA GLU A 19 10.39 4.66 -6.18
C GLU A 19 9.67 5.99 -6.49
N HIS A 20 8.50 6.23 -5.88
CA HIS A 20 7.67 7.39 -6.13
C HIS A 20 7.36 8.15 -4.85
N LYS A 21 7.81 9.41 -4.77
CA LYS A 21 7.56 10.30 -3.61
C LYS A 21 6.11 10.30 -3.12
N HIS A 22 5.14 10.15 -4.02
CA HIS A 22 3.73 10.00 -3.67
C HIS A 22 3.08 8.93 -4.56
N ILE A 23 2.38 7.99 -3.93
CA ILE A 23 1.50 7.04 -4.58
C ILE A 23 0.08 7.19 -4.04
N SER A 24 -0.91 6.75 -4.82
CA SER A 24 -2.31 6.77 -4.43
C SER A 24 -2.97 5.41 -4.65
N THR A 25 -4.13 5.19 -4.06
CA THR A 25 -4.96 4.00 -4.30
C THR A 25 -5.18 3.74 -5.79
N SER A 26 -5.57 4.76 -6.56
CA SER A 26 -5.72 4.68 -8.02
C SER A 26 -4.42 4.34 -8.75
N TYR A 27 -3.26 4.78 -8.23
CA TYR A 27 -1.96 4.40 -8.77
C TYR A 27 -1.69 2.90 -8.58
N LEU A 28 -1.92 2.39 -7.37
CA LEU A 28 -1.78 0.98 -7.03
C LEU A 28 -2.73 0.11 -7.86
N GLN A 29 -3.97 0.54 -8.07
CA GLN A 29 -4.92 -0.18 -8.94
C GLN A 29 -4.34 -0.43 -10.33
N ARG A 30 -3.79 0.62 -10.97
CA ARG A 30 -3.26 0.53 -12.34
C ARG A 30 -1.96 -0.28 -12.40
N LYS A 31 -1.05 -0.06 -11.44
CA LYS A 31 0.27 -0.70 -11.44
C LYS A 31 0.23 -2.17 -11.03
N LEU A 32 -0.59 -2.50 -10.03
CA LEU A 32 -0.73 -3.87 -9.51
C LEU A 32 -1.87 -4.64 -10.18
N ARG A 33 -2.65 -4.00 -11.06
CA ARG A 33 -3.80 -4.58 -11.77
C ARG A 33 -4.82 -5.20 -10.81
N ILE A 34 -5.21 -4.44 -9.79
CA ILE A 34 -6.16 -4.86 -8.75
C ILE A 34 -7.38 -3.93 -8.69
N GLY A 35 -8.49 -4.46 -8.17
CA GLY A 35 -9.69 -3.66 -7.90
C GLY A 35 -9.49 -2.64 -6.77
N TYR A 36 -10.33 -1.61 -6.78
CA TYR A 36 -10.30 -0.52 -5.80
C TYR A 36 -10.29 -1.00 -4.34
N PRO A 37 -11.16 -1.93 -3.90
CA PRO A 37 -11.21 -2.34 -2.50
C PRO A 37 -9.90 -2.95 -1.99
N ARG A 38 -9.15 -3.63 -2.87
CA ARG A 38 -7.86 -4.21 -2.52
C ARG A 38 -6.76 -3.15 -2.47
N ALA A 39 -6.75 -2.23 -3.43
CA ALA A 39 -5.81 -1.12 -3.45
C ALA A 39 -5.97 -0.20 -2.23
N ALA A 40 -7.21 0.05 -1.80
CA ALA A 40 -7.51 0.83 -0.59
C ALA A 40 -6.90 0.21 0.67
N ARG A 41 -7.12 -1.09 0.89
CA ARG A 41 -6.52 -1.81 2.03
C ARG A 41 -5.01 -1.82 2.01
N ILE A 42 -4.39 -1.97 0.82
CA ILE A 42 -2.93 -1.91 0.69
C ILE A 42 -2.43 -0.51 1.03
N MET A 43 -3.11 0.54 0.57
CA MET A 43 -2.74 1.93 0.88
C MET A 43 -2.84 2.22 2.38
N GLU A 44 -3.92 1.78 3.05
CA GLU A 44 -4.05 1.89 4.51
C GLU A 44 -2.89 1.19 5.23
N GLN A 45 -2.52 -0.02 4.82
CA GLN A 45 -1.38 -0.75 5.39
C GLN A 45 -0.04 -0.07 5.13
N LEU A 46 0.12 0.61 3.99
CA LEU A 46 1.31 1.41 3.69
C LEU A 46 1.39 2.65 4.58
N GLU A 47 0.28 3.37 4.75
CA GLU A 47 0.20 4.56 5.59
C GLU A 47 0.44 4.22 7.07
N GLU A 48 -0.12 3.12 7.58
CA GLU A 48 0.15 2.62 8.93
C GLU A 48 1.62 2.26 9.16
N GLY A 49 2.30 1.76 8.12
CA GLY A 49 3.72 1.44 8.14
C GLY A 49 4.61 2.69 8.06
N SER A 50 4.28 3.63 7.17
CA SER A 50 5.03 4.88 6.98
C SER A 50 4.90 5.82 8.18
N ALA A 51 3.73 5.91 8.83
CA ALA A 51 3.54 6.72 10.03
C ALA A 51 4.41 6.28 11.22
N LYS A 52 4.98 5.07 11.18
CA LYS A 52 5.93 4.58 12.21
C LYS A 52 7.40 4.87 11.87
N GLY A 53 7.70 5.42 10.69
CA GLY A 53 9.06 5.74 10.24
C GLY A 53 9.47 7.21 10.41
N GLU A 54 8.53 8.08 10.78
CA GLU A 54 8.78 9.49 11.12
C GLU A 54 8.69 9.67 12.64
N ALA A 55 9.69 9.18 13.39
CA ALA A 55 9.91 9.49 14.81
C ALA A 55 11.40 9.46 15.13
#